data_AF-A0A6L7WBS0-F1
#
_entry.id   AF-A0A6L7WBS0-F1
#
_cell.length_a   1.000
_cell.length_b   1.000
_cell.length_c   1.000
_cell.angle_alpha   90.00
_cell.angle_beta   90.00
_cell.angle_gamma   90.00
#
_symmetry.space_group_name_H-M   'P 1'
#
loop_
_entity.id
_entity.type
_entity.pdbx_description
1 polymer ?
#
loop_
_entity_poly.entity_id
_entity_poly.type
_entity_poly.pdbx_seq_one_letter_code
_entity_poly.pdbx_strand_id
1 'polypeptide(L)'
;MILSNSALYEALDDGRLILDPEPERSVREGSQFGTSAVDLRLGSVIARPREAPHAVLDLGRPGPIGDTLDAFTDEFEMGDAGYVLEPGPQNLILGHTLETIRLPLSERLDRRADGKPVLAARIEGKSSRARFGLLVHFTAPTIHAGWSGSIALEMMCLGRYPLRLYPGLPICQLIVEEVRGRPTAAASEFQGQRRPTGGS
;
A
#
# COMPACT_ATOMS: atom_id res chain seq x y z
N MET A 1 8.09 -3.71 -17.50
CA MET A 1 8.67 -2.38 -17.77
C MET A 1 7.99 -1.39 -16.84
N ILE A 2 8.70 -0.39 -16.30
CA ILE A 2 8.12 0.62 -15.39
C ILE A 2 7.40 1.70 -16.22
N LEU A 3 6.20 2.10 -15.80
CA LEU A 3 5.44 3.16 -16.44
C LEU A 3 6.00 4.54 -16.06
N SER A 4 6.21 5.41 -17.05
CA SER A 4 6.43 6.84 -16.83
C SER A 4 5.15 7.51 -16.34
N ASN A 5 5.23 8.75 -15.86
CA ASN A 5 4.07 9.55 -15.50
C ASN A 5 3.05 9.72 -16.63
N SER A 6 3.50 9.93 -17.87
CA SER A 6 2.61 9.98 -19.04
C SER A 6 1.90 8.65 -19.25
N ALA A 7 2.61 7.52 -19.11
CA ALA A 7 2.02 6.19 -19.22
C ALA A 7 1.09 5.86 -18.04
N LEU A 8 1.37 6.39 -16.84
CA LEU A 8 0.46 6.31 -15.68
C LEU A 8 -0.84 7.06 -15.96
N TYR A 9 -0.78 8.27 -16.53
CA TYR A 9 -1.97 9.03 -16.92
C TYR A 9 -2.79 8.28 -17.97
N GLU A 10 -2.14 7.72 -18.98
CA GLU A 10 -2.82 6.88 -19.97
C GLU A 10 -3.48 5.65 -19.35
N ALA A 11 -2.80 4.99 -18.39
CA ALA A 11 -3.35 3.84 -17.68
C ALA A 11 -4.54 4.19 -16.77
N LEU A 12 -4.57 5.41 -16.22
CA LEU A 12 -5.74 5.95 -15.52
C LEU A 12 -6.89 6.22 -16.50
N ASP A 13 -6.59 6.84 -17.65
CA ASP A 13 -7.60 7.19 -18.67
C ASP A 13 -8.25 5.98 -19.35
N ASP A 14 -7.52 4.87 -19.50
CA ASP A 14 -8.04 3.62 -20.04
C ASP A 14 -8.51 2.62 -18.99
N GLY A 15 -8.37 2.97 -17.70
CA GLY A 15 -8.86 2.20 -16.55
C GLY A 15 -8.00 1.00 -16.16
N ARG A 16 -6.85 0.75 -16.82
CA ARG A 16 -5.91 -0.32 -16.41
C ARG A 16 -5.31 -0.06 -15.03
N LEU A 17 -5.24 1.19 -14.62
CA LEU A 17 -4.90 1.63 -13.27
C LEU A 17 -6.08 2.45 -12.74
N ILE A 18 -6.48 2.18 -11.49
CA ILE A 18 -7.45 3.01 -10.78
C ILE A 18 -6.83 3.38 -9.44
N LEU A 19 -6.85 4.67 -9.11
CA LEU A 19 -6.48 5.21 -7.81
C LEU A 19 -7.69 5.97 -7.28
N ASP A 20 -8.13 5.67 -6.06
CA ASP A 20 -9.30 6.30 -5.45
C ASP A 20 -8.98 6.76 -4.02
N PRO A 21 -8.93 8.07 -3.75
CA PRO A 21 -9.15 9.17 -4.69
C PRO A 21 -8.02 9.31 -5.71
N GLU A 22 -8.36 9.71 -6.94
CA GLU A 22 -7.34 9.96 -7.98
C GLU A 22 -6.56 11.24 -7.63
N PRO A 23 -5.21 11.18 -7.58
CA PRO A 23 -4.40 12.35 -7.31
C PRO A 23 -4.40 13.35 -8.46
N GLU A 24 -4.15 14.62 -8.15
CA GLU A 24 -4.00 15.66 -9.19
C GLU A 24 -2.84 15.32 -10.12
N ARG A 25 -3.13 15.26 -11.43
CA ARG A 25 -2.14 14.97 -12.47
C ARG A 25 -1.24 16.17 -12.74
N SER A 26 -0.20 16.29 -11.93
CA SER A 26 0.77 17.39 -11.98
C SER A 26 2.18 16.86 -11.72
N VAL A 27 3.21 17.63 -12.07
CA VAL A 27 4.60 17.37 -11.65
C VAL A 27 5.20 18.57 -10.92
N ARG A 28 4.34 19.47 -10.44
CA ARG A 28 4.76 20.61 -9.62
C ARG A 28 5.20 20.12 -8.24
N GLU A 29 5.91 20.98 -7.53
CA GLU A 29 6.26 20.73 -6.13
C GLU A 29 4.99 20.42 -5.32
N GLY A 30 5.05 19.35 -4.53
CA GLY A 30 3.91 18.84 -3.76
C GLY A 30 2.98 17.87 -4.51
N SER A 31 3.19 17.63 -5.81
CA SER A 31 2.44 16.61 -6.55
C SER A 31 2.74 15.20 -6.04
N GLN A 32 1.75 14.31 -6.12
CA GLN A 32 1.95 12.88 -5.89
C GLN A 32 2.67 12.20 -7.07
N PHE A 33 2.54 12.69 -8.31
CA PHE A 33 3.22 12.06 -9.44
C PHE A 33 4.67 12.50 -9.55
N GLY A 34 5.58 11.51 -9.51
CA GLY A 34 6.97 11.64 -9.95
C GLY A 34 7.10 11.40 -11.45
N THR A 35 8.30 11.09 -11.94
CA THR A 35 8.54 10.76 -13.35
C THR A 35 8.16 9.32 -13.71
N SER A 36 8.17 8.41 -12.74
CA SER A 36 7.94 6.97 -12.93
C SER A 36 7.29 6.29 -11.73
N ALA A 37 6.62 7.07 -10.89
CA ALA A 37 5.97 6.62 -9.66
C ALA A 37 4.86 7.60 -9.26
N VAL A 38 3.94 7.16 -8.40
CA VAL A 38 2.94 8.01 -7.77
C VAL A 38 2.99 7.79 -6.26
N ASP A 39 3.17 8.85 -5.49
CA ASP A 39 3.13 8.81 -4.03
C ASP A 39 1.74 8.39 -3.56
N LEU A 40 1.70 7.55 -2.53
CA LEU A 40 0.48 7.19 -1.81
C LEU A 40 0.54 7.79 -0.40
N ARG A 41 -0.63 8.09 0.14
CA ARG A 41 -0.77 8.75 1.44
C ARG A 41 -1.12 7.74 2.51
N LEU A 42 -0.75 8.05 3.74
CA LEU A 42 -1.10 7.24 4.91
C LEU A 42 -2.59 7.44 5.26
N GLY A 43 -3.33 6.34 5.43
CA GLY A 43 -4.69 6.36 5.99
C GLY A 43 -4.71 6.79 7.46
N SER A 44 -5.89 7.04 8.02
CA SER A 44 -6.02 7.50 9.41
C SER A 44 -5.95 6.37 10.44
N VAL A 45 -6.26 5.13 10.05
CA VAL A 45 -6.26 3.96 10.93
C VAL A 45 -4.94 3.21 10.87
N ILE A 46 -4.39 2.88 12.04
CA ILE A 46 -3.29 1.94 12.22
C ILE A 46 -3.71 0.79 13.14
N ALA A 47 -3.07 -0.36 13.03
CA ALA A 47 -3.18 -1.45 13.99
C ALA A 47 -1.87 -1.57 14.79
N ARG A 48 -1.98 -1.50 16.11
CA ARG A 48 -0.84 -1.54 17.05
C ARG A 48 -0.80 -2.91 17.71
N PRO A 49 0.38 -3.52 17.91
CA PRO A 49 0.48 -4.78 18.62
C PRO A 49 0.00 -4.62 20.07
N ARG A 50 -0.79 -5.58 20.54
CA ARG A 50 -1.14 -5.75 21.95
C ARG A 50 0.05 -6.33 22.71
N GLU A 51 0.16 -5.98 23.98
CA GLU A 51 1.03 -6.73 24.87
C GLU A 51 0.45 -8.14 25.05
N ALA A 52 1.17 -9.14 24.54
CA ALA A 52 0.80 -10.53 24.67
C ALA A 52 2.03 -11.34 25.10
N PRO A 53 2.38 -11.33 26.40
CA PRO A 53 3.50 -12.10 26.92
C PRO A 53 3.36 -13.58 26.54
N HIS A 54 4.43 -14.18 26.00
CA HIS A 54 4.47 -15.57 25.56
C HIS A 54 3.56 -15.94 24.37
N ALA A 55 3.02 -14.96 23.64
CA ALA A 55 2.33 -15.22 22.39
C ALA A 55 3.26 -15.87 21.35
N VAL A 56 2.74 -16.87 20.66
CA VAL A 56 3.42 -17.53 19.52
C VAL A 56 2.47 -17.49 18.34
N LEU A 57 2.89 -16.83 17.26
CA LEU A 57 2.17 -16.82 15.99
C LEU A 57 2.57 -18.05 15.19
N ASP A 58 1.65 -19.00 15.06
CA ASP A 58 1.82 -20.24 14.31
C ASP A 58 1.38 -20.06 12.86
N LEU A 59 2.33 -19.71 11.99
CA LEU A 59 2.09 -19.50 10.56
C LEU A 59 1.74 -20.80 9.80
N GLY A 60 1.85 -21.97 10.44
CA GLY A 60 1.47 -23.26 9.86
C GLY A 60 0.00 -23.60 10.01
N ARG A 61 -0.76 -22.86 10.83
CA ARG A 61 -2.19 -23.10 11.03
C ARG A 61 -3.00 -22.54 9.85
N PRO A 62 -3.95 -23.32 9.32
CA PRO A 62 -4.88 -22.82 8.31
C PRO A 62 -5.87 -21.83 8.94
N GLY A 63 -6.20 -20.79 8.20
CA GLY A 63 -7.16 -19.75 8.58
C GLY A 63 -6.78 -18.40 7.97
N PRO A 64 -7.70 -17.42 7.96
CA PRO A 64 -7.37 -16.08 7.51
C PRO A 64 -6.31 -15.45 8.43
N ILE A 65 -5.27 -14.87 7.86
CA ILE A 65 -4.23 -14.22 8.66
C ILE A 65 -4.77 -12.94 9.31
N GLY A 66 -5.76 -12.28 8.69
CA GLY A 66 -6.43 -11.11 9.24
C GLY A 66 -7.05 -11.37 10.62
N ASP A 67 -7.76 -12.48 10.78
CA ASP A 67 -8.37 -12.87 12.06
C ASP A 67 -7.31 -13.06 13.15
N THR A 68 -6.15 -13.61 12.78
CA THR A 68 -5.02 -13.76 13.70
C THR A 68 -4.48 -12.39 14.09
N LEU A 69 -4.24 -11.50 13.12
CA LEU A 69 -3.73 -10.15 13.39
C LEU A 69 -4.70 -9.33 14.26
N ASP A 70 -6.01 -9.42 14.02
CA ASP A 70 -7.04 -8.73 14.79
C ASP A 70 -7.06 -9.19 16.27
N ALA A 71 -6.71 -10.45 16.54
CA ALA A 71 -6.60 -10.95 17.92
C ALA A 71 -5.41 -10.32 18.69
N PHE A 72 -4.32 -10.00 17.98
CA PHE A 72 -3.07 -9.50 18.54
C PHE A 72 -2.85 -8.00 18.36
N THR A 73 -3.81 -7.26 17.80
CA THR A 73 -3.68 -5.84 17.55
C THR A 73 -4.87 -5.03 18.05
N ASP A 74 -4.63 -3.74 18.30
CA ASP A 74 -5.65 -2.72 18.56
C ASP A 74 -5.63 -1.67 17.45
N GLU A 75 -6.78 -1.47 16.82
CA GLU A 75 -6.99 -0.34 15.92
C GLU A 75 -6.83 1.00 16.68
N PHE A 76 -6.25 1.97 16.00
CA PHE A 76 -6.09 3.34 16.48
C PHE A 76 -6.36 4.31 15.34
N GLU A 77 -7.34 5.17 15.54
CA GLU A 77 -7.67 6.28 14.64
C GLU A 77 -6.78 7.48 14.98
N MET A 78 -5.91 7.87 14.05
CA MET A 78 -5.06 9.05 14.19
C MET A 78 -5.88 10.33 13.97
N GLY A 79 -5.92 11.21 14.98
CA GLY A 79 -6.41 12.59 14.83
C GLY A 79 -5.32 13.56 14.38
N ASP A 80 -5.59 14.87 14.52
CA ASP A 80 -4.68 15.94 14.09
C ASP A 80 -3.32 15.94 14.80
N ALA A 81 -3.24 15.37 16.01
CA ALA A 81 -1.98 15.23 16.75
C ALA A 81 -1.06 14.14 16.16
N GLY A 82 -1.58 13.29 15.27
CA GLY A 82 -0.88 12.18 14.65
C GLY A 82 -0.58 11.02 15.62
N TYR A 83 0.29 10.13 15.19
CA TYR A 83 0.81 9.01 15.97
C TYR A 83 2.33 9.10 16.09
N VAL A 84 2.89 8.80 17.27
CA VAL A 84 4.34 8.75 17.47
C VAL A 84 4.80 7.30 17.36
N LEU A 85 5.53 6.99 16.30
CA LEU A 85 6.17 5.70 16.07
C LEU A 85 7.54 5.68 16.75
N GLU A 86 7.64 4.94 17.84
CA GLU A 86 8.87 4.77 18.60
C GLU A 86 9.91 3.92 17.86
N PRO A 87 11.22 4.18 18.05
CA PRO A 87 12.29 3.38 17.47
C PRO A 87 12.28 1.91 17.91
N GLY A 88 12.68 1.02 16.99
CA GLY A 88 12.96 -0.38 17.26
C GLY A 88 11.91 -1.35 16.68
N PRO A 89 12.32 -2.60 16.36
CA PRO A 89 11.47 -3.58 15.70
C PRO A 89 10.28 -4.03 16.55
N GLN A 90 10.36 -3.89 17.88
CA GLN A 90 9.25 -4.17 18.80
C GLN A 90 8.07 -3.20 18.64
N ASN A 91 8.27 -2.07 17.97
CA ASN A 91 7.26 -1.04 17.74
C ASN A 91 6.67 -1.10 16.32
N LEU A 92 6.77 -2.25 15.64
CA LEU A 92 6.09 -2.48 14.36
C LEU A 92 4.60 -2.18 14.51
N ILE A 93 4.07 -1.36 13.61
CA ILE A 93 2.64 -1.13 13.45
C ILE A 93 2.22 -1.48 12.02
N LEU A 94 0.94 -1.81 11.85
CA LEU A 94 0.34 -1.91 10.51
C LEU A 94 -0.38 -0.61 10.19
N GLY A 95 -0.08 -0.03 9.05
CA GLY A 95 -0.83 1.07 8.45
C GLY A 95 -1.57 0.60 7.20
N HIS A 96 -2.23 1.54 6.52
CA HIS A 96 -2.73 1.31 5.18
C HIS A 96 -2.64 2.59 4.35
N THR A 97 -2.67 2.45 3.03
CA THR A 97 -2.76 3.61 2.14
C THR A 97 -4.17 4.21 2.18
N LEU A 98 -4.23 5.54 2.15
CA LEU A 98 -5.48 6.28 1.99
C LEU A 98 -6.12 5.92 0.66
N GLU A 99 -5.33 5.88 -0.42
CA GLU A 99 -5.80 5.47 -1.73
C GLU A 99 -6.16 3.98 -1.75
N THR A 100 -7.27 3.65 -2.41
CA THR A 100 -7.57 2.33 -2.94
C THR A 100 -6.96 2.21 -4.34
N ILE A 101 -6.24 1.12 -4.60
CA ILE A 101 -5.62 0.81 -5.89
C ILE A 101 -6.41 -0.32 -6.54
N ARG A 102 -6.61 -0.28 -7.87
CA ARG A 102 -7.08 -1.43 -8.65
C ARG A 102 -6.28 -1.60 -9.91
N LEU A 103 -5.98 -2.86 -10.26
CA LEU A 103 -5.24 -3.25 -11.46
C LEU A 103 -6.03 -4.28 -12.28
N PRO A 104 -7.08 -3.90 -13.02
CA PRO A 104 -8.00 -4.87 -13.63
C PRO A 104 -7.35 -5.72 -14.74
N LEU A 105 -7.83 -6.96 -14.91
CA LEU A 105 -7.23 -7.91 -15.86
C LEU A 105 -7.57 -7.68 -17.34
N SER A 106 -8.67 -6.99 -17.67
CA SER A 106 -9.07 -6.41 -18.99
C SER A 106 -10.55 -6.56 -19.33
N GLU A 107 -11.27 -7.54 -18.79
CA GLU A 107 -12.63 -7.90 -19.26
C GLU A 107 -13.73 -6.86 -18.97
N ARG A 108 -13.39 -5.77 -18.27
CA ARG A 108 -14.31 -4.68 -17.90
C ARG A 108 -13.71 -3.28 -18.10
N LEU A 109 -12.65 -3.18 -18.90
CA LEU A 109 -11.95 -1.91 -19.13
C LEU A 109 -12.55 -1.11 -20.30
N ASP A 110 -12.16 0.18 -20.39
CA ASP A 110 -12.46 1.01 -21.56
C ASP A 110 -11.90 0.34 -22.82
N ARG A 111 -12.57 0.49 -23.97
CA ARG A 111 -12.06 0.00 -25.26
C ARG A 111 -10.66 0.52 -25.58
N ARG A 112 -10.26 1.67 -25.04
CA ARG A 112 -8.89 2.19 -25.12
C ARG A 112 -7.83 1.26 -24.51
N ALA A 113 -8.22 0.31 -23.66
CA ALA A 113 -7.33 -0.70 -23.09
C ALA A 113 -7.13 -1.93 -23.97
N ASP A 114 -7.86 -2.07 -25.08
CA ASP A 114 -7.76 -3.24 -25.97
C ASP A 114 -6.34 -3.40 -26.51
N GLY A 115 -5.79 -4.60 -26.35
CA GLY A 115 -4.43 -4.94 -26.78
C GLY A 115 -3.30 -4.36 -25.93
N LYS A 116 -3.60 -3.60 -24.86
CA LYS A 116 -2.58 -3.08 -23.94
C LYS A 116 -2.17 -4.12 -22.89
N PRO A 117 -0.94 -4.04 -22.36
CA PRO A 117 -0.50 -4.94 -21.30
C PRO A 117 -1.30 -4.79 -20.01
N VAL A 118 -1.50 -5.90 -19.32
CA VAL A 118 -2.02 -5.93 -17.95
C VAL A 118 -0.97 -5.35 -17.01
N LEU A 119 -1.41 -4.69 -15.94
CA LEU A 119 -0.52 -4.03 -14.98
C LEU A 119 -0.40 -4.83 -13.68
N ALA A 120 0.80 -4.84 -13.14
CA ALA A 120 1.11 -5.15 -11.75
C ALA A 120 1.76 -3.91 -11.14
N ALA A 121 1.96 -3.89 -9.83
CA ALA A 121 2.67 -2.79 -9.20
C ALA A 121 3.46 -3.27 -7.98
N ARG A 122 4.24 -2.36 -7.41
CA ARG A 122 4.86 -2.55 -6.10
C ARG A 122 4.89 -1.25 -5.33
N ILE A 123 4.83 -1.33 -4.00
CA ILE A 123 5.13 -0.20 -3.13
C ILE A 123 6.61 -0.14 -2.81
N GLU A 124 7.13 1.07 -2.69
CA GLU A 124 8.47 1.35 -2.21
C GLU A 124 8.44 2.46 -1.16
N GLY A 125 9.43 2.44 -0.28
CA GLY A 125 9.70 3.58 0.60
C GLY A 125 10.09 4.84 -0.18
N LYS A 126 9.88 6.01 0.42
CA LYS A 126 10.36 7.28 -0.10
C LYS A 126 11.75 7.58 0.48
N SER A 127 12.71 7.96 -0.36
CA SER A 127 14.09 8.23 0.08
C SER A 127 14.16 9.25 1.23
N SER A 128 13.32 10.29 1.19
CA SER A 128 13.25 11.30 2.25
C SER A 128 12.79 10.76 3.60
N ARG A 129 11.96 9.70 3.63
CA ARG A 129 11.45 9.06 4.85
C ARG A 129 12.43 7.99 5.34
N ALA A 130 12.99 7.21 4.41
CA ALA A 130 14.00 6.20 4.70
C ALA A 130 15.24 6.79 5.38
N ARG A 131 15.64 8.03 5.04
CA ARG A 131 16.76 8.74 5.70
C ARG A 131 16.49 9.08 7.17
N PHE A 132 15.24 9.10 7.60
CA PHE A 132 14.86 9.21 9.02
C PHE A 132 14.64 7.84 9.68
N GLY A 133 14.90 6.75 8.95
CA GLY A 133 14.75 5.38 9.43
C GLY A 133 13.35 4.79 9.30
N LEU A 134 12.44 5.42 8.55
CA LEU A 134 11.12 4.84 8.31
C LEU A 134 11.19 3.71 7.29
N LEU A 135 10.78 2.52 7.70
CA LEU A 135 10.43 1.39 6.85
C LEU A 135 8.90 1.36 6.66
N VAL A 136 8.42 1.10 5.46
CA VAL A 136 6.97 1.08 5.14
C VAL A 136 6.44 -0.26 4.62
N HIS A 137 7.37 -1.17 4.30
CA HIS A 137 7.08 -2.58 4.04
C HIS A 137 8.34 -3.39 4.35
N PHE A 138 8.21 -4.68 4.62
CA PHE A 138 9.34 -5.61 4.60
C PHE A 138 8.95 -6.89 3.87
N THR A 139 9.72 -7.25 2.85
CA THR A 139 9.63 -8.51 2.06
C THR A 139 8.47 -8.66 1.07
N ALA A 140 7.32 -7.98 1.25
CA ALA A 140 6.14 -8.18 0.40
C ALA A 140 5.63 -6.90 -0.30
N PRO A 141 6.42 -6.24 -1.17
CA PRO A 141 6.01 -4.98 -1.81
C PRO A 141 5.01 -5.16 -2.97
N THR A 142 4.83 -6.39 -3.47
CA THR A 142 4.19 -6.67 -4.75
C THR A 142 2.67 -6.59 -4.68
N ILE A 143 2.08 -5.92 -5.67
CA ILE A 143 0.63 -5.84 -5.90
C ILE A 143 0.34 -6.55 -7.22
N HIS A 144 -0.43 -7.63 -7.13
CA HIS A 144 -0.69 -8.50 -8.27
C HIS A 144 -1.72 -7.91 -9.24
N ALA A 145 -1.58 -8.27 -10.52
CA ALA A 145 -2.61 -8.02 -11.51
C ALA A 145 -3.96 -8.65 -11.09
N GLY A 146 -5.03 -7.89 -11.23
CA GLY A 146 -6.38 -8.23 -10.78
C GLY A 146 -6.70 -7.80 -9.34
N TRP A 147 -5.70 -7.36 -8.57
CA TRP A 147 -5.90 -6.96 -7.18
C TRP A 147 -6.64 -5.61 -7.06
N SER A 148 -7.39 -5.45 -5.97
CA SER A 148 -8.07 -4.21 -5.59
C SER A 148 -8.05 -4.05 -4.07
N GLY A 149 -7.75 -2.85 -3.56
CA GLY A 149 -7.82 -2.54 -2.13
C GLY A 149 -6.94 -1.36 -1.72
N SER A 150 -7.01 -0.98 -0.44
CA SER A 150 -5.98 -0.14 0.19
C SER A 150 -4.79 -1.03 0.56
N ILE A 151 -3.56 -0.55 0.36
CA ILE A 151 -2.37 -1.37 0.57
C ILE A 151 -2.02 -1.32 2.06
N ALA A 152 -1.92 -2.49 2.69
CA ALA A 152 -1.39 -2.60 4.05
C ALA A 152 0.10 -2.23 4.07
N LEU A 153 0.54 -1.55 5.12
CA LEU A 153 1.91 -1.07 5.28
C LEU A 153 2.52 -1.64 6.56
N GLU A 154 3.63 -2.37 6.45
CA GLU A 154 4.37 -2.82 7.63
C GLU A 154 5.40 -1.76 8.05
N MET A 155 5.03 -0.95 9.05
CA MET A 155 5.74 0.28 9.38
C MET A 155 6.60 0.16 10.64
N MET A 156 7.89 0.49 10.52
CA MET A 156 8.85 0.49 11.62
C MET A 156 9.76 1.72 11.59
N CYS A 157 10.14 2.22 12.75
CA CYS A 157 11.22 3.20 12.88
C CYS A 157 12.53 2.47 13.21
N LEU A 158 13.43 2.36 12.23
CA LEU A 158 14.80 1.88 12.38
C LEU A 158 15.78 3.01 12.74
N GLY A 159 15.29 4.24 12.84
CA GLY A 159 16.08 5.42 13.19
C GLY A 159 16.34 5.52 14.69
N ARG A 160 17.08 6.56 15.10
CA ARG A 160 17.36 6.84 16.52
C ARG A 160 16.23 7.59 17.22
N TYR A 161 15.43 8.34 16.48
CA TYR A 161 14.45 9.28 17.02
C TYR A 161 13.03 8.85 16.65
N PRO A 162 12.04 9.06 17.53
CA PRO A 162 10.64 8.78 17.21
C PRO A 162 10.17 9.57 16.00
N LEU A 163 9.27 8.98 15.22
CA LEU A 163 8.69 9.60 14.03
C LEU A 163 7.23 9.91 14.27
N ARG A 164 6.82 11.16 14.01
CA ARG A 164 5.40 11.52 14.05
C ARG A 164 4.77 11.32 12.67
N LEU A 165 3.70 10.53 12.65
CA LEU A 165 2.92 10.16 11.48
C LEU A 165 1.58 10.88 11.52
N TYR A 166 1.12 11.34 10.36
CA TYR A 166 -0.18 12.02 10.23
C TYR A 166 -1.02 11.36 9.13
N PRO A 167 -2.35 11.34 9.27
CA PRO A 167 -3.24 11.04 8.15
C PRO A 167 -2.92 11.93 6.94
N GLY A 168 -2.95 11.37 5.74
CA GLY A 168 -2.69 12.09 4.51
C GLY A 168 -1.22 12.35 4.19
N LEU A 169 -0.27 11.97 5.06
CA LEU A 169 1.16 12.09 4.81
C LEU A 169 1.56 11.24 3.58
N PRO A 170 2.27 11.78 2.56
CA PRO A 170 2.85 10.96 1.49
C PRO A 170 3.90 10.00 2.08
N ILE A 171 3.55 8.72 2.16
CA ILE A 171 4.21 7.72 3.01
C ILE A 171 5.08 6.75 2.20
N CYS A 172 4.55 6.26 1.09
CA CYS A 172 5.21 5.35 0.15
C CYS A 172 4.95 5.83 -1.29
N GLN A 173 5.54 5.13 -2.25
CA GLN A 173 5.32 5.38 -3.67
C GLN A 173 4.96 4.08 -4.37
N LEU A 174 4.03 4.16 -5.31
CA LEU A 174 3.61 3.07 -6.18
C LEU A 174 4.42 3.11 -7.47
N ILE A 175 5.08 2.01 -7.79
CA ILE A 175 5.73 1.77 -9.08
C ILE A 175 4.88 0.78 -9.85
N VAL A 176 4.40 1.18 -11.03
CA VAL A 176 3.51 0.37 -11.86
C VAL A 176 4.30 -0.24 -13.02
N GLU A 177 4.02 -1.51 -13.30
CA GLU A 177 4.75 -2.31 -14.27
C GLU A 177 3.83 -3.09 -15.20
N GLU A 178 4.27 -3.25 -16.44
CA GLU A 178 3.62 -4.15 -17.40
C GLU A 178 3.94 -5.62 -17.12
N VAL A 179 2.88 -6.44 -17.08
CA VAL A 179 2.95 -7.90 -16.99
C VAL A 179 3.05 -8.48 -18.39
N ARG A 180 4.04 -9.36 -18.60
CA ARG A 180 4.20 -10.09 -19.86
C ARG A 180 3.17 -11.23 -19.96
N GLY A 181 2.48 -11.31 -21.09
CA GLY A 181 1.44 -12.33 -21.33
C GLY A 181 0.12 -11.97 -20.66
N ARG A 182 -0.87 -12.86 -20.77
CA ARG A 182 -2.19 -12.66 -20.15
C ARG A 182 -2.27 -13.53 -18.88
N PRO A 183 -2.26 -12.93 -17.68
CA PRO A 183 -2.39 -13.69 -16.45
C PRO A 183 -3.80 -14.29 -16.31
N THR A 184 -3.86 -15.48 -15.71
CA THR A 184 -5.13 -16.07 -15.26
C THR A 184 -5.49 -15.49 -13.90
N ALA A 185 -6.77 -15.23 -13.66
CA ALA A 185 -7.23 -14.75 -12.36
C ALA A 185 -6.86 -15.75 -11.24
N ALA A 186 -6.29 -15.22 -10.16
CA ALA A 186 -5.99 -15.96 -8.94
C ALA A 186 -6.77 -15.35 -7.78
N ALA A 187 -7.25 -16.19 -6.87
CA ALA A 187 -7.88 -15.72 -5.64
C ALA A 187 -6.84 -15.07 -4.73
N SER A 188 -7.24 -14.00 -4.04
CA SER A 188 -6.46 -13.35 -2.99
C SER A 188 -7.35 -13.22 -1.76
N GLU A 189 -6.84 -13.60 -0.59
CA GLU A 189 -7.50 -13.38 0.70
C GLU A 189 -7.72 -11.88 0.98
N PHE A 190 -6.84 -11.04 0.46
CA PHE A 190 -6.82 -9.59 0.69
C PHE A 190 -7.55 -8.79 -0.38
N GLN A 191 -8.36 -9.45 -1.22
CA GLN A 191 -9.11 -8.76 -2.26
C GLN A 191 -10.16 -7.84 -1.63
N GLY A 192 -10.07 -6.54 -1.93
CA GLY A 192 -11.00 -5.53 -1.45
C GLY A 192 -10.68 -4.97 -0.07
N GLN A 193 -9.53 -5.32 0.54
CA GLN A 193 -9.18 -4.89 1.89
C GLN A 193 -9.21 -3.36 2.03
N ARG A 194 -9.65 -2.88 3.19
CA ARG A 194 -9.66 -1.46 3.55
C ARG A 194 -9.03 -1.15 4.90
N ARG A 195 -8.63 -2.19 5.63
CA ARG A 195 -8.04 -2.10 6.97
C ARG A 195 -6.59 -2.56 6.98
N PRO A 196 -5.77 -2.09 7.94
CA PRO A 196 -4.37 -2.49 8.06
C PRO A 196 -4.13 -4.01 8.22
N THR A 197 -5.08 -4.74 8.81
CA THR A 197 -4.97 -6.19 9.09
C THR A 197 -5.48 -7.09 7.96
N GLY A 198 -6.02 -6.51 6.88
CA GLY A 198 -6.48 -7.28 5.72
C GLY A 198 -7.97 -7.63 5.67
N GLY A 199 -8.78 -7.10 6.60
CA GLY A 199 -10.23 -7.24 6.59
C GLY A 199 -10.96 -6.38 5.54
N SER A 200 -12.13 -6.85 5.10
CA SER A 200 -13.08 -6.14 4.22
C SER A 200 -13.99 -5.17 4.97
#